data_AF-A0A835LX79-F1
#
_entry.id   AF-A0A835LX79-F1
#
_cell.length_a   1.000
_cell.length_b   1.000
_cell.length_c   1.000
_cell.angle_alpha   90.00
_cell.angle_beta   90.00
_cell.angle_gamma   90.00
#
_symmetry.space_group_name_H-M   'P 1'
#
loop_
_entity.id
_entity.type
_entity.pdbx_description
1 polymer ?
#
loop_
_entity_poly.entity_id
_entity_poly.type
_entity_poly.pdbx_seq_one_letter_code
_entity_poly.pdbx_strand_id
1 'polypeptide(L)'
;VEHQSHRNLLAISAGIKQKENVDTIVQKFFSENFTVILFHYDCNVDGWQDLEWSNKAIHIVAHNQTKWWFAKRFLHLGVVSIYDYIFIWDEDLGVENFHPGRYILRVWNIFNVILKHFLILKFSVMV
;
A
#
# COMPACT_ATOMS: atom_id res chain seq x y z
N VAL A 1 8.96 1.50 27.15
CA VAL A 1 8.27 2.32 26.15
C VAL A 1 7.88 1.37 25.03
N GLU A 2 6.64 0.91 25.00
CA GLU A 2 6.15 0.15 23.85
C GLU A 2 6.12 1.12 22.67
N HIS A 3 7.05 0.97 21.72
CA HIS A 3 6.88 1.59 20.41
C HIS A 3 5.63 0.94 19.82
N GLN A 4 4.52 1.68 19.81
CA GLN A 4 3.31 1.27 19.13
C GLN A 4 3.69 1.10 17.65
N SER A 5 3.93 -0.14 17.24
CA SER A 5 4.26 -0.49 15.87
C SER A 5 2.99 -0.24 15.07
N HIS A 6 2.96 0.92 14.39
CA HIS A 6 1.88 1.22 13.47
C HIS A 6 1.88 0.18 12.36
N ARG A 7 0.72 -0.43 12.13
CA ARG A 7 0.55 -1.38 11.03
C ARG A 7 0.04 -0.60 9.83
N ASN A 8 0.87 -0.43 8.81
CA ASN A 8 0.50 0.31 7.62
C ASN A 8 0.47 -0.61 6.40
N LEU A 9 -0.44 -0.34 5.47
CA LEU A 9 -0.65 -1.13 4.27
C LEU A 9 -0.47 -0.28 3.02
N LEU A 10 0.31 -0.77 2.07
CA LEU A 10 0.30 -0.37 0.67
C LEU A 10 -0.40 -1.47 -0.14
N ALA A 11 -1.48 -1.12 -0.82
CA ALA A 11 -2.12 -1.96 -1.82
C ALA A 11 -1.92 -1.29 -3.19
N ILE A 12 -1.16 -1.93 -4.06
CA ILE A 12 -0.75 -1.37 -5.35
C ILE A 12 -1.19 -2.28 -6.49
N SER A 13 -1.77 -1.70 -7.54
CA SER A 13 -1.94 -2.45 -8.80
C SER A 13 -0.58 -2.67 -9.44
N ALA A 14 -0.37 -3.84 -10.02
CA ALA A 14 0.93 -4.23 -10.54
C ALA A 14 0.78 -4.87 -11.92
N GLY A 15 1.46 -4.29 -12.90
CA GLY A 15 1.64 -4.88 -14.22
C GLY A 15 3.13 -4.93 -14.55
N ILE A 16 3.58 -6.01 -15.18
CA ILE A 16 4.99 -6.28 -15.44
C ILE A 16 5.65 -5.17 -16.29
N LYS A 17 4.87 -4.48 -17.12
CA LYS A 17 5.34 -3.35 -17.93
C LYS A 17 5.78 -2.15 -17.09
N GLN A 18 5.26 -2.02 -15.88
CA GLN A 18 5.55 -0.92 -14.94
C GLN A 18 6.42 -1.37 -13.77
N LYS A 19 7.09 -2.52 -13.91
CA LYS A 19 7.86 -3.15 -12.84
C LYS A 19 8.89 -2.23 -12.18
N GLU A 20 9.63 -1.44 -12.97
CA GLU A 20 10.64 -0.51 -12.43
C GLU A 20 10.02 0.59 -11.56
N ASN A 21 8.86 1.11 -11.96
CA ASN A 21 8.17 2.13 -11.16
C ASN A 21 7.61 1.52 -9.87
N VAL A 22 6.97 0.34 -9.98
CA VAL A 22 6.48 -0.39 -8.80
C VAL A 22 7.62 -0.74 -7.86
N ASP A 23 8.79 -1.15 -8.36
CA ASP A 23 9.98 -1.40 -7.55
C ASP A 23 10.39 -0.16 -6.74
N THR A 24 10.44 1.00 -7.40
CA THR A 24 10.76 2.27 -6.75
C THR A 24 9.75 2.64 -5.66
N ILE A 25 8.46 2.46 -5.93
CA ILE A 25 7.38 2.71 -4.97
C ILE A 25 7.53 1.75 -3.79
N VAL A 26 7.58 0.45 -4.05
CA VAL A 26 7.55 -0.60 -3.03
C VAL A 26 8.75 -0.49 -2.09
N GLN A 27 9.96 -0.27 -2.62
CA GLN A 27 11.15 -0.07 -1.77
C GLN A 27 10.98 1.11 -0.81
N LYS A 28 10.39 2.21 -1.26
CA LYS A 28 10.15 3.40 -0.43
C LYS A 28 9.09 3.21 0.64
N PHE A 29 8.12 2.34 0.41
CA PHE A 29 7.14 1.97 1.44
C PHE A 29 7.71 0.91 2.40
N PHE A 30 8.53 -0.01 1.92
CA PHE A 30 9.22 -0.97 2.79
C PHE A 30 10.20 -0.31 3.75
N SER A 31 10.88 0.78 3.35
CA SER A 31 11.74 1.53 4.27
C SER A 31 10.98 2.14 5.44
N GLU A 32 9.65 2.28 5.33
CA GLU A 32 8.75 2.77 6.38
C GLU A 32 7.96 1.63 7.06
N ASN A 33 8.38 0.37 6.88
CA ASN A 33 7.78 -0.84 7.48
C ASN A 33 6.32 -1.10 7.09
N PHE A 34 5.95 -0.80 5.84
CA PHE A 34 4.62 -1.13 5.33
C PHE A 34 4.50 -2.62 4.98
N THR A 35 3.33 -3.19 5.23
CA THR A 35 2.89 -4.39 4.52
C THR A 35 2.55 -4.00 3.09
N VAL A 36 2.95 -4.81 2.12
CA VAL A 36 2.72 -4.53 0.69
C VAL A 36 1.90 -5.65 0.08
N ILE A 37 0.82 -5.29 -0.61
CA ILE A 37 0.01 -6.19 -1.44
C ILE A 37 0.11 -5.72 -2.90
N LEU A 38 0.49 -6.63 -3.79
CA LEU A 38 0.48 -6.42 -5.23
C LEU A 38 -0.75 -7.08 -5.85
N PHE A 39 -1.55 -6.29 -6.55
CA PHE A 39 -2.67 -6.75 -7.35
C PHE A 39 -2.23 -6.92 -8.81
N HIS A 40 -1.83 -8.14 -9.15
CA HIS A 40 -1.37 -8.51 -10.49
C HIS A 40 -2.57 -8.69 -11.43
N TYR A 41 -2.90 -7.63 -12.17
CA TYR A 41 -3.99 -7.67 -13.14
C TYR A 41 -3.59 -8.29 -14.48
N ASP A 42 -2.28 -8.41 -14.75
CA ASP A 42 -1.73 -8.99 -15.98
C ASP A 42 -1.30 -10.47 -15.83
N CYS A 43 -1.51 -11.03 -14.64
CA CYS A 43 -1.17 -12.41 -14.28
C CYS A 43 0.32 -12.79 -14.32
N ASN A 44 1.23 -11.83 -14.45
CA ASN A 44 2.67 -12.09 -14.51
C ASN A 44 3.32 -12.05 -13.13
N VAL A 45 3.04 -13.05 -12.27
CA VAL A 45 3.61 -13.10 -10.91
C VAL A 45 5.09 -13.48 -10.91
N ASP A 46 5.49 -14.45 -11.73
CA ASP A 46 6.87 -14.96 -11.75
C ASP A 46 7.88 -13.91 -12.21
N GLY A 47 7.44 -12.94 -13.01
CA GLY A 47 8.25 -11.83 -13.47
C GLY A 47 8.74 -10.88 -12.37
N TRP A 48 8.32 -11.08 -11.11
CA TRP A 48 8.73 -10.27 -9.95
C TRP A 48 9.70 -11.00 -9.01
N GLN A 49 10.01 -12.27 -9.26
CA GLN A 49 10.79 -13.11 -8.33
C GLN A 49 12.27 -12.68 -8.20
N ASP A 50 12.79 -11.93 -9.17
CA ASP A 50 14.13 -11.35 -9.18
C ASP A 50 14.28 -10.14 -8.23
N LEU A 51 13.18 -9.56 -7.76
CA LEU A 51 13.21 -8.48 -6.77
C LEU A 51 13.26 -9.07 -5.36
N GLU A 52 14.29 -8.73 -4.59
CA GLU A 52 14.53 -9.33 -3.25
C GLU A 52 13.35 -9.15 -2.28
N TRP A 53 12.60 -8.05 -2.41
CA TRP A 53 11.47 -7.77 -1.54
C TRP A 53 10.19 -8.51 -1.93
N SER A 54 10.15 -9.11 -3.13
CA SER A 54 8.98 -9.79 -3.69
C SER A 54 8.49 -10.89 -2.77
N ASN A 55 9.40 -11.68 -2.20
CA ASN A 55 9.06 -12.75 -1.25
C ASN A 55 8.46 -12.27 0.09
N LYS A 56 8.59 -10.97 0.42
CA LYS A 56 7.99 -10.34 1.61
C LYS A 56 6.64 -9.69 1.30
N ALA A 57 6.31 -9.51 0.02
CA ALA A 57 5.05 -8.95 -0.41
C ALA A 57 3.98 -10.03 -0.59
N ILE A 58 2.72 -9.63 -0.44
CA ILE A 58 1.58 -10.50 -0.72
C ILE A 58 1.19 -10.28 -2.19
N HIS A 59 1.23 -11.34 -2.98
CA HIS A 59 0.83 -11.29 -4.38
C HIS A 59 -0.57 -11.86 -4.56
N ILE A 60 -1.44 -11.09 -5.20
CA ILE A 60 -2.81 -11.51 -5.51
C ILE A 60 -3.01 -11.40 -7.01
N VAL A 61 -3.47 -12.48 -7.63
CA VAL A 61 -3.78 -12.55 -9.04
C VAL A 61 -5.23 -12.98 -9.23
N ALA A 62 -5.90 -12.36 -10.19
CA ALA A 62 -7.23 -12.76 -10.62
C ALA A 62 -7.35 -12.52 -12.13
N HIS A 63 -7.67 -13.58 -12.87
CA HIS A 63 -7.76 -13.51 -14.32
C HIS A 63 -8.92 -12.60 -14.77
N ASN A 64 -8.66 -11.77 -15.78
CA ASN A 64 -9.65 -10.91 -16.45
C ASN A 64 -10.38 -9.95 -15.50
N GLN A 65 -9.70 -9.43 -14.48
CA GLN A 65 -10.26 -8.43 -13.57
C GLN A 65 -9.58 -7.08 -13.73
N THR A 66 -10.32 -6.02 -13.42
CA THR A 66 -9.80 -4.64 -13.44
C THR A 66 -9.09 -4.30 -12.14
N LYS A 67 -8.20 -3.31 -12.14
CA LYS A 67 -7.49 -2.83 -10.94
C LYS A 67 -8.43 -2.59 -9.75
N TRP A 68 -9.52 -1.87 -9.98
CA TRP A 68 -10.53 -1.57 -8.96
C TRP A 68 -11.30 -2.78 -8.42
N TRP A 69 -11.39 -3.85 -9.20
CA TRP A 69 -12.02 -5.08 -8.76
C TRP A 69 -11.26 -5.70 -7.57
N PHE A 70 -9.92 -5.66 -7.61
CA PHE A 70 -9.09 -6.16 -6.51
C PHE A 70 -9.32 -5.36 -5.23
N ALA A 71 -9.23 -4.04 -5.28
CA ALA A 71 -9.42 -3.18 -4.12
C ALA A 71 -10.77 -3.45 -3.43
N LYS A 72 -11.86 -3.56 -4.22
CA LYS A 72 -13.21 -3.85 -3.70
C LYS A 72 -13.33 -5.23 -3.02
N ARG A 73 -12.55 -6.22 -3.45
CA ARG A 73 -12.64 -7.60 -2.94
C ARG A 73 -11.67 -7.91 -1.81
N PHE A 74 -10.48 -7.32 -1.84
CA PHE A 74 -9.41 -7.63 -0.89
C PHE A 74 -9.24 -6.58 0.20
N LEU A 75 -9.77 -5.37 0.04
CA LEU A 75 -9.70 -4.31 1.05
C LEU A 75 -11.00 -4.15 1.85
N HIS A 76 -11.69 -5.25 2.13
CA HIS A 76 -12.87 -5.24 2.99
C HIS A 76 -12.50 -4.90 4.45
N LEU A 77 -13.41 -4.23 5.18
CA LEU A 77 -13.17 -3.73 6.54
C LEU A 77 -12.56 -4.77 7.49
N GLY A 78 -13.05 -6.00 7.47
CA GLY A 78 -12.52 -7.07 8.34
C GLY A 78 -11.08 -7.49 8.04
N VAL A 79 -10.56 -7.22 6.85
CA VAL A 79 -9.16 -7.46 6.48
C VAL A 79 -8.31 -6.26 6.85
N VAL A 80 -8.81 -5.05 6.57
CA VAL A 80 -8.00 -3.84 6.66
C VAL A 80 -8.09 -3.10 7.99
N SER A 81 -9.01 -3.49 8.88
CA SER A 81 -9.19 -2.86 10.20
C SER A 81 -8.00 -3.04 11.14
N ILE A 82 -7.06 -3.93 10.82
CA ILE A 82 -5.82 -4.11 11.58
C ILE A 82 -4.73 -3.10 11.21
N TYR A 83 -4.94 -2.30 10.16
CA TYR A 83 -4.00 -1.29 9.70
C TYR A 83 -4.47 0.12 10.08
N ASP A 84 -3.52 0.93 10.54
CA ASP A 84 -3.75 2.33 10.92
C ASP A 84 -3.87 3.23 9.69
N TYR A 85 -3.07 2.94 8.66
CA TYR A 85 -3.05 3.66 7.39
C TYR A 85 -3.04 2.70 6.22
N ILE A 86 -3.90 2.96 5.24
CA ILE A 86 -4.00 2.18 4.01
C ILE A 86 -3.80 3.14 2.82
N PHE A 87 -2.80 2.83 2.01
CA PHE A 87 -2.56 3.48 0.72
C PHE A 87 -3.04 2.56 -0.40
N ILE A 88 -3.89 3.10 -1.25
CA ILE A 88 -4.25 2.46 -2.52
C ILE A 88 -3.54 3.26 -3.61
N TRP A 89 -2.64 2.61 -4.35
CA TRP A 89 -1.71 3.26 -5.28
C TRP A 89 -1.80 2.64 -6.67
N ASP A 90 -1.72 3.45 -7.72
CA ASP A 90 -1.64 2.99 -9.11
C ASP A 90 -0.17 2.96 -9.59
N GLU A 91 0.22 1.91 -10.31
CA GLU A 91 1.60 1.72 -10.77
C GLU A 91 2.11 2.77 -11.77
N ASP A 92 1.23 3.60 -12.33
CA ASP A 92 1.63 4.70 -13.22
C ASP A 92 1.87 6.03 -12.47
N LEU A 93 1.55 6.08 -11.17
CA LEU A 93 1.82 7.24 -10.32
C LEU A 93 3.24 7.18 -9.75
N GLY A 94 4.08 8.14 -10.12
CA GLY A 94 5.42 8.33 -9.58
C GLY A 94 5.42 8.67 -8.09
N VAL A 95 6.56 8.43 -7.43
CA VAL A 95 6.74 8.61 -5.98
C VAL A 95 7.87 9.56 -5.62
N GLU A 96 8.43 10.29 -6.59
CA GLU A 96 9.67 11.06 -6.45
C GLU A 96 9.53 12.09 -5.32
N ASN A 97 8.42 12.83 -5.32
CA ASN A 97 8.15 13.91 -4.37
C ASN A 97 7.30 13.48 -3.17
N PHE A 98 6.83 12.23 -3.12
CA PHE A 98 6.02 11.71 -2.03
C PHE A 98 6.86 10.98 -0.98
N HIS A 99 6.52 11.03 0.30
CA HIS A 99 7.20 10.23 1.33
C HIS A 99 6.20 9.71 2.36
N PRO A 100 6.00 8.38 2.47
CA PRO A 100 4.91 7.82 3.28
C PRO A 100 5.04 8.15 4.76
N GLY A 101 6.24 8.04 5.34
CA GLY A 101 6.49 8.40 6.74
C GLY A 101 6.16 9.87 7.06
N ARG A 102 6.60 10.82 6.19
CA ARG A 102 6.28 12.25 6.36
C ARG A 102 4.78 12.53 6.21
N TYR A 103 4.09 11.83 5.32
CA TYR A 103 2.64 11.94 5.17
C TYR A 103 1.93 11.49 6.44
N ILE A 104 2.26 10.30 6.96
CA ILE A 104 1.67 9.77 8.20
C ILE A 104 1.91 10.73 9.36
N LEU A 105 3.14 11.23 9.55
CA LEU A 105 3.47 12.18 10.61
C LEU A 105 2.64 13.47 10.51
N ARG A 106 2.52 14.03 9.30
CA ARG A 106 1.75 15.25 9.08
C ARG A 106 0.27 15.05 9.36
N VAL A 107 -0.30 13.95 8.87
CA VAL A 107 -1.68 13.58 9.12
C VAL A 107 -1.90 13.34 10.62
N TRP A 108 -1.05 12.54 11.27
CA TRP A 108 -1.11 12.26 12.70
C TRP A 108 -1.09 13.55 13.54
N ASN A 109 -0.21 14.50 13.21
CA ASN A 109 -0.15 15.80 13.88
C ASN A 109 -1.46 16.60 13.73
N ILE A 110 -2.05 16.63 12.53
CA ILE A 110 -3.35 17.30 12.31
C ILE A 110 -4.45 16.64 13.15
N PHE A 111 -4.53 15.31 13.13
CA PHE A 111 -5.58 14.59 13.85
C PHE A 111 -5.46 14.70 15.38
N ASN A 112 -4.25 14.68 15.94
CA ASN A 112 -4.05 14.88 17.39
C ASN A 112 -4.42 16.27 17.87
N VAL A 113 -4.33 17.27 17.01
CA VAL A 113 -4.78 18.63 17.32
C VAL A 113 -6.31 18.72 17.29
N ILE A 114 -6.99 17.94 16.43
CA ILE A 114 -8.42 18.14 16.14
C ILE A 114 -9.35 17.13 16.84
N LEU A 115 -8.97 15.86 17.01
CA LEU A 115 -9.87 14.78 17.44
C LEU A 115 -9.17 13.77 18.35
N LYS A 116 -9.10 14.05 19.65
CA LYS A 116 -8.56 13.10 20.65
C LYS A 116 -9.49 11.91 21.00
N HIS A 117 -10.64 11.74 20.33
CA HIS A 117 -11.68 10.78 20.80
C HIS A 117 -12.45 9.99 19.72
N PHE A 118 -12.01 9.92 18.47
CA PHE A 118 -12.71 9.12 17.44
C PHE A 118 -11.76 8.13 16.74
N LEU A 119 -12.17 6.85 16.65
CA LEU A 119 -11.57 5.86 15.76
C LEU A 119 -11.95 6.22 14.32
N ILE A 120 -10.97 6.68 13.53
CA ILE A 120 -11.14 6.98 12.11
C ILE A 120 -10.16 6.10 11.34
N LEU A 121 -10.69 5.16 10.56
CA LEU A 121 -9.93 4.47 9.51
C LEU A 121 -9.56 5.50 8.42
N LYS A 122 -8.27 5.64 8.14
CA LYS A 122 -7.76 6.62 7.16
C LYS A 122 -7.40 5.89 5.87
N PHE A 123 -8.22 6.09 4.85
CA PHE A 123 -7.94 5.67 3.48
C PHE A 123 -7.35 6.85 2.71
N SER A 124 -6.18 6.66 2.11
CA SER A 124 -5.66 7.57 1.10
C SER A 124 -5.71 6.85 -0.25
N VAL A 125 -6.60 7.31 -1.12
CA VAL A 125 -6.72 6.81 -2.49
C VAL A 125 -5.94 7.76 -3.39
N MET A 126 -4.94 7.25 -4.08
CA MET A 126 -4.15 7.99 -5.06
C MET A 126 -4.41 7.34 -6.42
N VAL A 127 -5.16 8.05 -7.27
CA VAL A 127 -5.53 7.70 -8.66
C VAL A 127 -5.14 8.85 -9.56
#